data_AF-A0A848NNH3-F1
#
_entry.id   AF-A0A848NNH3-F1
#
_cell.length_a   1.000
_cell.length_b   1.000
_cell.length_c   1.000
_cell.angle_alpha   90.00
_cell.angle_beta   90.00
_cell.angle_gamma   90.00
#
_symmetry.space_group_name_H-M   'P 1'
#
loop_
_entity.id
_entity.type
_entity.pdbx_description
1 polymer ?
#
loop_
_entity_poly.entity_id
_entity_poly.type
_entity_poly.pdbx_seq_one_letter_code
_entity_poly.pdbx_strand_id
1 'polypeptide(L)'
;MENAISGGRALDGAPAVRESAVSAVSWAAVFAGAVIAAALSLALFAGGSGLGLLSVSPWSGEGLSAPAAGIGIVAWMLFTQIVAYGIGGYVAGRLRTKWVDAHLDEVYFRDTAHGFLVWA
;
A
#
# COMPACT_ATOMS: atom_id res chain seq x y z
N MET A 1 -53.54 -40.26 -25.42
CA MET A 1 -53.19 -40.47 -24.00
C MET A 1 -51.79 -39.92 -23.82
N GLU A 2 -51.69 -38.88 -22.99
CA GLU A 2 -50.61 -37.89 -22.83
C GLU A 2 -49.16 -38.31 -23.10
N ASN A 3 -48.47 -37.47 -23.87
CA ASN A 3 -47.03 -37.25 -23.78
C ASN A 3 -46.72 -36.52 -22.45
N ALA A 4 -46.14 -37.23 -21.48
CA ALA A 4 -45.63 -36.63 -20.25
C ALA A 4 -44.24 -35.99 -20.50
N ILE A 5 -44.24 -34.78 -21.06
CA ILE A 5 -43.13 -33.82 -20.89
C ILE A 5 -43.55 -32.87 -19.77
N SER A 6 -43.18 -33.22 -18.53
CA SER A 6 -43.17 -32.31 -17.38
C SER A 6 -42.44 -33.03 -16.23
N GLY A 7 -41.47 -32.48 -15.51
CA GLY A 7 -40.98 -31.12 -15.48
C GLY A 7 -39.53 -31.12 -15.02
N GLY A 8 -38.64 -30.73 -15.92
CA GLY A 8 -37.22 -30.54 -15.63
C GLY A 8 -36.67 -29.38 -16.43
N ARG A 9 -37.25 -28.17 -16.33
CA ARG A 9 -36.67 -26.98 -16.99
C ARG A 9 -37.24 -25.65 -16.53
N ALA A 10 -37.00 -25.25 -15.28
CA ALA A 10 -37.33 -23.87 -14.85
C ALA A 10 -36.43 -23.32 -13.73
N LEU A 11 -35.14 -23.69 -13.68
CA LEU A 11 -34.15 -22.97 -12.86
C LEU A 11 -32.92 -22.47 -13.67
N ASP A 12 -32.90 -22.64 -14.99
CA ASP A 12 -31.78 -22.25 -15.86
C ASP A 12 -31.94 -20.84 -16.42
N GLY A 13 -32.11 -19.84 -15.55
CA GLY A 13 -32.32 -18.45 -15.95
C GLY A 13 -31.68 -17.39 -15.07
N ALA A 14 -31.07 -17.76 -13.94
CA ALA A 14 -30.24 -16.82 -13.20
C ALA A 14 -28.92 -16.64 -13.97
N PRO A 15 -28.51 -15.43 -14.36
CA PRO A 15 -27.17 -15.23 -14.89
C PRO A 15 -26.18 -15.72 -13.84
N ALA A 16 -25.40 -16.76 -14.16
CA ALA A 16 -24.29 -17.14 -13.32
C ALA A 16 -23.43 -15.89 -13.11
N VAL A 17 -23.28 -15.46 -11.86
CA VAL A 17 -22.35 -14.39 -11.51
C VAL A 17 -21.01 -14.84 -12.08
N ARG A 18 -20.55 -14.16 -13.13
CA ARG A 18 -19.26 -14.47 -13.77
C ARG A 18 -18.18 -13.97 -12.84
N GLU A 19 -17.87 -14.79 -11.85
CA GLU A 19 -16.70 -14.60 -11.03
C GLU A 19 -15.48 -14.68 -11.92
N SER A 20 -14.59 -13.74 -11.74
CA SER A 20 -13.57 -13.51 -12.72
C SER A 20 -12.34 -14.34 -12.43
N ALA A 21 -11.81 -14.99 -13.46
CA ALA A 21 -10.71 -15.95 -13.33
C ALA A 21 -9.34 -15.31 -13.01
N VAL A 22 -9.28 -13.98 -12.89
CA VAL A 22 -8.03 -13.23 -12.71
C VAL A 22 -7.94 -12.73 -11.27
N SER A 23 -6.76 -12.92 -10.65
CA SER A 23 -6.45 -12.42 -9.32
C SER A 23 -6.80 -10.93 -9.17
N ALA A 24 -7.53 -10.61 -8.10
CA ALA A 24 -7.83 -9.23 -7.75
C ALA A 24 -6.59 -8.47 -7.26
N VAL A 25 -5.60 -9.20 -6.72
CA VAL A 25 -4.32 -8.68 -6.22
C VAL A 25 -3.29 -8.68 -7.35
N SER A 26 -2.68 -7.52 -7.57
CA SER A 26 -1.57 -7.33 -8.51
C SER A 26 -0.25 -7.25 -7.75
N TRP A 27 0.42 -8.38 -7.59
CA TRP A 27 1.71 -8.47 -6.88
C TRP A 27 2.78 -7.55 -7.46
N ALA A 28 2.80 -7.37 -8.79
CA ALA A 28 3.72 -6.43 -9.43
C ALA A 28 3.53 -4.98 -8.94
N ALA A 29 2.29 -4.55 -8.72
CA ALA A 29 2.01 -3.20 -8.20
C ALA A 29 2.43 -3.07 -6.73
N VAL A 30 2.19 -4.10 -5.92
CA VAL A 30 2.64 -4.16 -4.52
C VAL A 30 4.16 -4.07 -4.44
N PHE A 31 4.89 -4.87 -5.22
CA PHE A 31 6.35 -4.80 -5.25
C PHE A 31 6.87 -3.46 -5.75
N ALA A 32 6.25 -2.88 -6.78
CA ALA A 32 6.62 -1.54 -7.24
C ALA A 32 6.47 -0.50 -6.12
N GLY A 33 5.35 -0.52 -5.40
CA GLY A 33 5.13 0.36 -4.24
C GLY A 33 6.12 0.12 -3.10
N ALA A 34 6.45 -1.14 -2.80
CA ALA A 34 7.42 -1.50 -1.76
C ALA A 34 8.84 -1.04 -2.10
N VAL A 35 9.27 -1.17 -3.36
CA VAL A 35 10.55 -0.65 -3.82
C VAL A 35 10.61 0.87 -3.69
N ILE A 36 9.54 1.57 -4.05
CA ILE A 36 9.46 3.03 -3.90
C ILE A 36 9.52 3.42 -2.42
N ALA A 37 8.77 2.74 -1.55
CA ALA A 37 8.79 2.98 -0.12
C ALA A 37 10.19 2.72 0.48
N ALA A 38 10.86 1.63 0.09
CA ALA A 38 12.21 1.31 0.54
C ALA A 38 13.23 2.36 0.08
N ALA A 39 13.18 2.78 -1.19
CA ALA A 39 14.06 3.81 -1.73
C ALA A 39 13.88 5.15 -1.01
N LEU A 40 12.63 5.57 -0.78
CA LEU A 40 12.33 6.79 -0.03
C LEU A 40 12.79 6.70 1.43
N SER A 41 12.56 5.56 2.08
CA SER A 41 13.01 5.32 3.46
C SER A 41 14.53 5.43 3.57
N LEU A 42 15.27 4.80 2.65
CA LEU A 42 16.74 4.87 2.62
C LEU A 42 17.25 6.28 2.36
N ALA A 43 16.62 7.01 1.42
CA ALA A 43 16.98 8.39 1.11
C ALA A 43 16.76 9.32 2.31
N LEU A 44 15.60 9.22 2.97
CA LEU A 44 15.26 10.02 4.14
C LEU A 44 16.05 9.61 5.39
N PHE A 45 16.37 8.33 5.54
CA PHE A 45 17.27 7.84 6.59
C PHE A 45 18.68 8.43 6.42
N ALA A 46 19.25 8.37 5.21
CA ALA A 46 20.54 8.96 4.89
C ALA A 46 20.53 10.49 5.08
N GLY A 47 19.48 11.17 4.61
CA GLY A 47 19.30 12.61 4.82
C GLY A 47 19.21 12.99 6.30
N GLY A 48 18.40 12.25 7.07
CA GLY A 48 18.23 12.47 8.51
C GLY A 48 19.48 12.22 9.33
N SER A 49 20.24 11.18 8.98
CA SER A 49 21.53 10.91 9.62
C SER A 49 22.55 12.01 9.32
N GLY A 50 22.58 12.54 8.10
CA GLY A 50 23.36 13.73 7.77
C GLY A 50 22.98 14.95 8.63
N LEU A 51 21.69 15.28 8.71
CA LEU A 51 21.19 16.39 9.55
C LEU A 51 21.49 16.17 11.05
N GLY A 52 21.37 14.93 11.53
CA GLY A 52 21.68 14.56 12.90
C GLY A 52 23.16 14.78 13.23
N LEU A 53 24.07 14.38 12.35
CA LEU A 53 25.51 14.58 12.52
C LEU A 53 25.90 16.06 12.56
N LEU A 54 25.22 16.92 11.80
CA LEU A 54 25.44 18.37 11.85
C LEU A 54 24.99 19.01 13.17
N SER A 55 24.10 18.35 13.91
CA SER A 55 23.50 18.86 15.15
C SER A 55 24.29 18.47 16.40
N VAL A 56 25.21 17.51 16.29
CA VAL A 56 26.01 16.98 17.41
C VAL A 56 27.42 17.58 17.35
N SER A 57 27.87 18.16 18.46
CA SER A 57 29.26 18.63 18.60
C SER A 57 30.09 17.60 19.37
N PRO A 58 31.35 17.39 18.99
CA PRO A 58 32.25 16.55 19.77
C PRO A 58 32.81 17.27 21.02
N TRP A 59 32.68 18.61 21.12
CA TRP A 59 33.24 19.40 22.22
C TRP A 59 32.24 19.56 23.37
N SER A 60 32.76 19.50 24.60
CA SER A 60 31.94 19.52 25.81
C SER A 60 31.13 20.82 25.93
N GLY A 61 29.82 20.69 26.12
CA GLY A 61 28.92 21.83 26.31
C GLY A 61 28.40 22.45 25.01
N GLU A 62 28.80 21.93 23.86
CA GLU A 62 28.34 22.38 22.55
C GLU A 62 27.40 21.34 21.91
N GLY A 63 26.51 21.78 21.03
CA GLY A 63 25.60 20.90 20.27
C GLY A 63 24.31 20.50 21.00
N LEU A 64 23.55 19.60 20.37
CA LEU A 64 22.25 19.14 20.88
C LEU A 64 22.41 18.27 22.15
N SER A 65 21.52 18.45 23.12
CA SER A 65 21.48 17.56 24.30
C SER A 65 21.01 16.15 23.91
N ALA A 66 21.46 15.13 24.66
CA ALA A 66 21.11 13.73 24.38
C ALA A 66 19.58 13.47 24.34
N PRO A 67 18.75 14.00 25.26
CA PRO A 67 17.30 13.84 25.18
C PRO A 67 16.68 14.51 23.93
N ALA A 68 17.16 15.71 23.57
CA ALA A 68 16.68 16.41 22.38
C ALA A 68 17.04 15.64 21.10
N ALA A 69 18.23 15.05 21.05
CA ALA A 69 18.66 14.21 19.93
C ALA A 69 17.79 12.96 19.80
N GLY A 70 17.49 12.29 20.93
CA GLY A 70 16.59 11.13 20.95
C GLY A 70 15.20 11.45 20.42
N ILE A 71 14.60 12.56 20.88
CA ILE A 71 13.27 13.01 20.39
C ILE A 71 13.33 13.33 18.89
N GLY A 72 14.38 14.01 18.43
CA GLY A 72 14.59 14.34 17.02
C GLY A 72 14.68 13.10 16.14
N ILE A 73 15.40 12.06 16.57
CA ILE A 73 15.52 10.79 15.84
C ILE A 73 14.16 10.11 15.74
N VAL A 74 13.40 10.02 16.84
CA VAL A 74 12.06 9.40 16.83
C VAL A 74 11.11 10.16 15.91
N ALA A 75 11.07 11.49 16.01
CA ALA A 75 10.23 12.33 15.16
C ALA A 75 10.60 12.17 13.67
N TRP A 76 11.89 12.16 13.36
CA TRP A 76 12.39 12.00 12.00
C TRP A 76 12.07 10.62 11.42
N MET A 77 12.19 9.55 12.23
CA MET A 77 11.85 8.20 11.79
C MET A 77 10.36 8.05 11.54
N LEU A 78 9.49 8.60 12.41
CA LEU A 78 8.05 8.60 12.18
C LEU A 78 7.69 9.34 10.89
N PHE A 79 8.27 10.53 10.67
CA PHE A 79 8.10 11.29 9.43
C PHE A 79 8.53 10.46 8.21
N THR A 80 9.70 9.82 8.30
CA THR A 80 10.24 8.97 7.23
C THR A 80 9.26 7.85 6.86
N GLN A 81 8.74 7.12 7.85
CA GLN A 81 7.82 6.02 7.57
C GLN A 81 6.49 6.50 6.99
N ILE A 82 5.94 7.61 7.51
CA ILE A 82 4.70 8.18 7.00
C ILE A 82 4.86 8.57 5.52
N VAL A 83 5.93 9.27 5.17
CA VAL A 83 6.16 9.72 3.79
C VAL A 83 6.44 8.54 2.86
N ALA A 84 7.33 7.63 3.27
CA ALA A 84 7.74 6.50 2.44
C ALA A 84 6.57 5.55 2.14
N TYR A 85 5.84 5.10 3.16
CA TYR A 85 4.71 4.19 2.98
C TYR A 85 3.47 4.88 2.42
N GLY A 86 3.27 6.17 2.71
CA GLY A 86 2.21 6.96 2.08
C GLY A 86 2.37 7.02 0.56
N ILE A 87 3.57 7.33 0.08
CA ILE A 87 3.85 7.42 -1.36
C ILE A 87 3.88 6.03 -2.00
N GLY A 88 4.59 5.06 -1.41
CA GLY A 88 4.68 3.70 -1.95
C GLY A 88 3.31 3.02 -2.04
N GLY A 89 2.49 3.15 -0.99
CA GLY A 89 1.13 2.63 -0.95
C GLY A 89 0.21 3.28 -1.97
N TYR A 90 0.29 4.61 -2.12
CA TYR A 90 -0.48 5.33 -3.14
C TYR A 90 -0.14 4.85 -4.56
N VAL A 91 1.15 4.66 -4.86
CA VAL A 91 1.58 4.18 -6.17
C VAL A 91 1.11 2.74 -6.41
N ALA A 92 1.21 1.85 -5.42
CA ALA A 92 0.70 0.48 -5.54
C ALA A 92 -0.80 0.43 -5.83
N GLY A 93 -1.60 1.26 -5.15
CA GLY A 93 -3.03 1.40 -5.44
C GLY A 93 -3.29 1.85 -6.88
N ARG A 94 -2.51 2.81 -7.39
CA ARG A 94 -2.65 3.35 -8.75
C ARG A 94 -2.21 2.39 -9.86
N LEU A 95 -1.24 1.51 -9.59
CA LEU A 95 -0.69 0.57 -10.57
C LEU A 95 -1.49 -0.73 -10.69
N ARG A 96 -2.51 -0.95 -9.85
CA ARG A 96 -3.29 -2.19 -9.93
C ARG A 96 -4.08 -2.32 -11.23
N THR A 97 -4.37 -3.56 -11.59
CA THR A 97 -5.24 -3.88 -12.74
C THR A 97 -6.63 -3.24 -12.56
N LYS A 98 -7.08 -2.49 -13.57
CA LYS A 98 -8.41 -1.86 -13.60
C LYS A 98 -9.46 -2.79 -14.19
N TRP A 99 -10.65 -2.73 -13.63
CA TRP A 99 -11.80 -3.56 -13.99
C TRP A 99 -12.92 -2.63 -14.44
N VAL A 100 -13.40 -2.80 -15.67
CA VAL A 100 -14.21 -1.80 -16.38
C VAL A 100 -15.64 -1.68 -15.80
N ASP A 101 -16.14 -2.73 -15.14
CA ASP A 101 -17.50 -2.81 -14.57
C ASP A 101 -17.51 -2.91 -13.03
N ALA A 102 -16.40 -2.62 -12.35
CA ALA A 102 -16.35 -2.67 -10.89
C ALA A 102 -17.02 -1.43 -10.27
N HIS A 103 -17.81 -1.65 -9.20
CA HIS A 103 -18.38 -0.55 -8.41
C HIS A 103 -17.28 0.35 -7.83
N LEU A 104 -17.56 1.65 -7.70
CA LEU A 104 -16.56 2.63 -7.23
C LEU A 104 -16.04 2.30 -5.83
N ASP A 105 -16.88 1.81 -4.92
CA ASP A 105 -16.46 1.44 -3.55
C ASP A 105 -15.46 0.28 -3.57
N GLU A 106 -15.65 -0.69 -4.45
CA GLU A 106 -14.72 -1.81 -4.65
C GLU A 106 -13.38 -1.32 -5.24
N VAL A 107 -13.42 -0.31 -6.12
CA VAL A 107 -12.21 0.33 -6.66
C VAL A 107 -11.40 0.97 -5.52
N TYR A 108 -12.05 1.73 -4.63
CA TYR A 108 -11.38 2.36 -3.48
C TYR A 108 -10.85 1.34 -2.46
N PHE A 109 -11.62 0.29 -2.18
CA PHE A 109 -11.20 -0.80 -1.31
C PHE A 109 -9.93 -1.46 -1.85
N ARG A 110 -9.89 -1.79 -3.15
CA ARG A 110 -8.74 -2.43 -3.77
C ARG A 110 -7.51 -1.52 -3.83
N ASP A 111 -7.67 -0.23 -4.10
CA ASP A 111 -6.56 0.74 -4.05
C ASP A 111 -5.94 0.75 -2.65
N THR A 112 -6.78 0.81 -1.62
CA THR A 112 -6.36 0.83 -0.21
C THR A 112 -5.73 -0.50 0.20
N ALA A 113 -6.28 -1.64 -0.25
CA ALA A 113 -5.74 -2.96 0.04
C ALA A 113 -4.35 -3.17 -0.58
N HIS A 114 -4.12 -2.71 -1.82
CA HIS A 114 -2.78 -2.74 -2.41
C HIS A 114 -1.81 -1.83 -1.66
N GLY A 115 -2.27 -0.65 -1.25
CA GLY A 115 -1.48 0.26 -0.42
C GLY A 115 -1.11 -0.35 0.94
N PHE A 116 -2.03 -1.07 1.57
CA PHE A 116 -1.77 -1.80 2.82
C PHE A 116 -0.78 -2.95 2.62
N LEU A 117 -0.88 -3.69 1.50
CA LEU A 117 0.05 -4.78 1.18
C LEU A 117 1.49 -4.33 0.95
N VAL A 118 1.72 -3.06 0.57
CA VAL A 118 3.09 -2.50 0.49
C VAL A 118 3.80 -2.53 1.85
N TRP A 119 3.04 -2.54 2.95
CA TRP A 119 3.59 -2.60 4.30
C TRP A 119 3.90 -4.03 4.79
N ALA A 120 3.18 -5.04 4.30
CA ALA A 120 3.23 -6.43 4.77
C ALA A 120 4.52 -7.16 4.33
#